data_AF-A0A954D666-F1
#
_entry.id   AF-A0A954D666-F1
#
_cell.length_a   1.000
_cell.length_b   1.000
_cell.length_c   1.000
_cell.angle_alpha   90.00
_cell.angle_beta   90.00
_cell.angle_gamma   90.00
#
_symmetry.space_group_name_H-M   'P 1'
#
loop_
_entity.id
_entity.type
_entity.pdbx_description
1 polymer ?
#
loop_
_entity_poly.entity_id
_entity_poly.type
_entity_poly.pdbx_seq_one_letter_code
_entity_poly.pdbx_strand_id
1 'polypeptide(L)'
;QPVWRSPFNVTEVAVGPELFGDNGDMLSPAAGATAIGGFSPTEFPGQGAVLIGNGDRTLAIGFMLDEMDPFDGSAFAGNAVQALAATRTNTLVYGPGSDHGYGWRVARRAGLRPVLVGTDDAFIAELEAHDYGVVIFDNPCCGTDLAALDALGDFIADGGRVLFSYWNLDAEPATQADLGIAATIDFFTPAEVYQWSFGHPIFTAPHFIPNPIGLSGDDAWNDNGDQLMAAGGATALGGFTSSPTAGQGAIVVANSNRTIVNGFEYDSMANCDIVHLLENELAFLVPSGLSPIFRRGDCNTDGTFDISDPVFLLSELFTMGTIGQCRDACDTNDDGVTDISDAVFMLSAQFIPGAPPVPAPAPLCGQDPTADGLGCNNYPVCL
;
A
#
# COMPACT_ATOMS: atom_id res chain seq x y z
N GLN A 1 22.11 3.87 -26.99
CA GLN A 1 21.22 2.88 -26.34
C GLN A 1 20.76 3.40 -25.00
N PRO A 2 19.51 3.12 -24.58
CA PRO A 2 19.00 3.60 -23.31
C PRO A 2 19.64 2.88 -22.13
N VAL A 3 19.93 3.62 -21.05
CA VAL A 3 20.47 3.10 -19.79
C VAL A 3 19.39 3.29 -18.72
N TRP A 4 18.97 2.18 -18.13
CA TRP A 4 17.88 2.13 -17.15
C TRP A 4 18.43 1.95 -15.74
N ARG A 5 17.76 2.57 -14.77
CA ARG A 5 18.03 2.40 -13.33
C ARG A 5 16.81 1.73 -12.67
N SER A 6 17.08 0.97 -11.61
CA SER A 6 16.08 0.38 -10.70
C SER A 6 14.93 1.37 -10.45
N PRO A 7 13.63 0.97 -10.57
CA PRO A 7 13.08 -0.40 -10.53
C PRO A 7 13.01 -1.14 -11.87
N PHE A 8 13.44 -0.52 -12.97
CA PHE A 8 13.39 -1.15 -14.30
C PHE A 8 14.58 -2.09 -14.48
N ASN A 9 14.36 -3.39 -14.35
CA ASN A 9 15.40 -4.41 -14.58
C ASN A 9 15.52 -4.79 -16.07
N VAL A 10 15.22 -3.85 -16.96
CA VAL A 10 15.31 -4.02 -18.41
C VAL A 10 16.56 -3.29 -18.89
N THR A 11 17.50 -4.01 -19.50
CA THR A 11 18.76 -3.41 -19.97
C THR A 11 18.62 -2.67 -21.30
N GLU A 12 17.65 -3.06 -22.12
CA GLU A 12 17.36 -2.45 -23.41
C GLU A 12 15.89 -2.68 -23.77
N VAL A 13 15.24 -1.64 -24.32
CA VAL A 13 13.92 -1.74 -24.93
C VAL A 13 14.08 -1.32 -26.37
N ALA A 14 13.67 -2.18 -27.30
CA ALA A 14 13.56 -1.81 -28.70
C ALA A 14 12.18 -1.15 -28.92
N VAL A 15 12.20 0.15 -29.23
CA VAL A 15 11.01 0.88 -29.68
C VAL A 15 11.02 0.87 -31.20
N GLY A 16 9.99 0.30 -31.80
CA GLY A 16 9.83 0.20 -33.24
C GLY A 16 9.56 1.57 -33.88
N PRO A 17 9.80 1.73 -35.19
CA PRO A 17 9.44 2.95 -35.90
C PRO A 17 7.92 3.10 -36.01
N GLU A 18 7.41 4.27 -35.66
CA GLU A 18 5.99 4.61 -35.74
C GLU A 18 5.56 4.84 -37.20
N LEU A 19 4.30 4.55 -37.53
CA LEU A 19 3.77 4.63 -38.90
C LEU A 19 3.74 6.07 -39.46
N PHE A 20 3.71 7.07 -38.57
CA PHE A 20 3.65 8.49 -38.88
C PHE A 20 4.98 9.23 -38.62
N GLY A 21 6.03 8.51 -38.23
CA GLY A 21 7.40 9.04 -38.12
C GLY A 21 7.68 9.85 -36.86
N ASP A 22 6.84 9.71 -35.83
CA ASP A 22 7.05 10.28 -34.49
C ASP A 22 7.35 9.14 -33.51
N ASN A 23 8.61 9.01 -33.09
CA ASN A 23 9.06 7.93 -32.20
C ASN A 23 9.15 8.40 -30.74
N GLY A 24 8.33 9.39 -30.37
CA GLY A 24 8.24 9.93 -29.02
C GLY A 24 9.16 11.12 -28.72
N ASP A 25 9.09 11.55 -27.46
CA ASP A 25 9.73 12.73 -26.89
C ASP A 25 10.94 12.41 -26.01
N MET A 26 11.95 13.28 -26.10
CA MET A 26 12.99 13.38 -25.08
C MET A 26 12.54 14.24 -23.92
N LEU A 27 12.61 13.71 -22.71
CA LEU A 27 12.12 14.37 -21.51
C LEU A 27 13.25 15.02 -20.73
N SER A 28 13.12 16.31 -20.42
CA SER A 28 14.07 17.04 -19.57
C SER A 28 13.56 17.11 -18.12
N PRO A 29 14.32 16.62 -17.12
CA PRO A 29 13.89 16.67 -15.73
C PRO A 29 13.75 18.11 -15.22
N ALA A 30 12.58 18.44 -14.67
CA ALA A 30 12.38 19.65 -13.87
C ALA A 30 12.93 19.47 -12.45
N ALA A 31 12.98 20.55 -11.66
CA ALA A 31 13.41 20.47 -10.25
C ALA A 31 12.52 19.47 -9.47
N GLY A 32 13.15 18.53 -8.76
CA GLY A 32 12.45 17.46 -8.03
C GLY A 32 12.04 16.25 -8.89
N ALA A 33 12.36 16.23 -10.19
CA ALA A 33 12.19 15.07 -11.05
C ALA A 33 13.53 14.38 -11.33
N THR A 34 13.50 13.05 -11.44
CA THR A 34 14.67 12.22 -11.70
C THR A 34 14.45 11.38 -12.97
N ALA A 35 15.46 11.35 -13.85
CA ALA A 35 15.47 10.40 -14.96
C ALA A 35 15.83 9.01 -14.44
N ILE A 36 14.90 8.08 -14.58
CA ILE A 36 15.05 6.67 -14.17
C ILE A 36 15.29 5.75 -15.37
N GLY A 37 14.98 6.26 -16.57
CA GLY A 37 15.28 5.66 -17.85
C GLY A 37 15.68 6.74 -18.84
N GLY A 38 16.71 6.51 -19.62
CA GLY A 38 17.22 7.56 -20.49
C GLY A 38 18.08 7.03 -21.59
N PHE A 39 18.45 7.92 -22.51
CA PHE A 39 19.36 7.59 -23.60
C PHE A 39 20.82 7.62 -23.11
N SER A 40 21.76 7.19 -23.95
CA SER A 40 23.18 7.22 -23.59
C SER A 40 23.59 8.62 -23.14
N PRO A 41 24.17 8.79 -21.92
CA PRO A 41 24.57 10.11 -21.42
C PRO A 41 25.60 10.82 -22.31
N THR A 42 26.31 10.07 -23.16
CA THR A 42 27.28 10.61 -24.12
C THR A 42 26.61 11.16 -25.39
N GLU A 43 25.43 10.65 -25.75
CA GLU A 43 24.71 11.06 -26.96
C GLU A 43 23.66 12.14 -26.65
N PHE A 44 22.99 12.05 -25.49
CA PHE A 44 21.89 12.96 -25.11
C PHE A 44 22.00 13.39 -23.64
N PRO A 45 22.93 14.31 -23.31
CA PRO A 45 23.16 14.74 -21.95
C PRO A 45 21.95 15.46 -21.35
N GLY A 46 21.52 15.02 -20.16
CA GLY A 46 20.41 15.64 -19.42
C GLY A 46 19.01 15.26 -19.89
N GLN A 47 18.88 14.38 -20.88
CA GLN A 47 17.59 13.90 -21.38
C GLN A 47 17.29 12.49 -20.85
N GLY A 48 16.05 12.26 -20.45
CA GLY A 48 15.47 10.97 -20.10
C GLY A 48 14.47 10.51 -21.14
N ALA A 49 14.22 9.21 -21.18
CA ALA A 49 13.09 8.60 -21.85
C ALA A 49 11.94 8.36 -20.87
N VAL A 50 12.27 8.24 -19.58
CA VAL A 50 11.33 8.05 -18.48
C VAL A 50 11.76 8.88 -17.29
N LEU A 51 10.86 9.75 -16.83
CA LEU A 51 11.06 10.58 -15.66
C LEU A 51 10.09 10.16 -14.56
N ILE A 52 10.59 10.15 -13.34
CA ILE A 52 9.76 10.15 -12.15
C ILE A 52 9.79 11.55 -11.53
N GLY A 53 8.64 12.07 -11.11
CA GLY A 53 8.52 13.42 -10.58
C GLY A 53 7.31 13.62 -9.67
N ASN A 54 7.15 14.85 -9.17
CA ASN A 54 6.12 15.20 -8.17
C ASN A 54 6.20 14.33 -6.92
N GLY A 55 7.42 14.13 -6.39
CA GLY A 55 7.65 13.26 -5.24
C GLY A 55 7.36 11.79 -5.55
N ASP A 56 7.87 11.29 -6.67
CA ASP A 56 7.68 9.92 -7.15
C ASP A 56 6.22 9.52 -7.49
N ARG A 57 5.30 10.49 -7.55
CA ARG A 57 3.86 10.25 -7.80
C ARG A 57 3.47 10.24 -9.27
N THR A 58 4.36 10.72 -10.12
CA THR A 58 4.11 10.80 -11.56
C THR A 58 5.24 10.18 -12.33
N LEU A 59 4.87 9.40 -13.33
CA LEU A 59 5.78 8.79 -14.29
C LEU A 59 5.45 9.38 -15.65
N ALA A 60 6.42 10.03 -16.27
CA ALA A 60 6.33 10.48 -17.65
C ALA A 60 7.13 9.51 -18.52
N ILE A 61 6.47 8.92 -19.51
CA ILE A 61 7.09 8.02 -20.49
C ILE A 61 7.06 8.76 -21.82
N GLY A 62 8.24 8.96 -22.42
CA GLY A 62 8.40 9.75 -23.63
C GLY A 62 8.03 9.00 -24.91
N PHE A 63 7.81 7.68 -24.86
CA PHE A 63 7.51 6.84 -26.03
C PHE A 63 6.20 6.09 -25.83
N MET A 64 5.60 5.61 -26.93
CA MET A 64 4.35 4.86 -26.85
C MET A 64 4.60 3.40 -26.47
N LEU A 65 3.76 2.84 -25.59
CA LEU A 65 3.92 1.48 -25.07
C LEU A 65 3.63 0.39 -26.11
N ASP A 66 2.80 0.70 -27.11
CA ASP A 66 2.43 -0.19 -28.21
C ASP A 66 3.49 -0.27 -29.32
N GLU A 67 4.48 0.60 -29.30
CA GLU A 67 5.66 0.54 -30.18
C GLU A 67 6.75 -0.39 -29.66
N MET A 68 6.62 -0.89 -28.43
CA MET A 68 7.50 -1.90 -27.88
C MET A 68 7.12 -3.29 -28.41
N ASP A 69 8.09 -4.22 -28.43
CA ASP A 69 7.75 -5.63 -28.57
C ASP A 69 6.71 -6.00 -27.49
N PRO A 70 5.64 -6.77 -27.80
CA PRO A 70 4.55 -7.03 -26.86
C PRO A 70 4.99 -7.60 -25.49
N PHE A 71 6.09 -8.37 -25.46
CA PHE A 71 6.65 -8.91 -24.23
C PHE A 71 7.37 -7.84 -23.41
N ASP A 72 8.12 -6.97 -24.07
CA ASP A 72 8.83 -5.86 -23.40
C ASP A 72 7.85 -4.78 -22.95
N GLY A 73 6.84 -4.44 -23.76
CA GLY A 73 5.83 -3.41 -23.48
C GLY A 73 4.99 -3.72 -22.24
N SER A 74 4.54 -4.96 -22.11
CA SER A 74 3.79 -5.42 -20.93
C SER A 74 4.65 -5.47 -19.67
N ALA A 75 5.89 -5.97 -19.77
CA ALA A 75 6.84 -5.97 -18.66
C ALA A 75 7.22 -4.55 -18.22
N PHE A 76 7.44 -3.64 -19.17
CA PHE A 76 7.75 -2.25 -18.90
C PHE A 76 6.57 -1.51 -18.26
N ALA A 77 5.35 -1.71 -18.78
CA ALA A 77 4.14 -1.15 -18.17
C ALA A 77 3.94 -1.67 -16.74
N GLY A 78 4.17 -2.97 -16.50
CA GLY A 78 4.15 -3.57 -15.17
C GLY A 78 5.19 -2.93 -14.23
N ASN A 79 6.43 -2.77 -14.69
CA ASN A 79 7.50 -2.11 -13.92
C ASN A 79 7.22 -0.61 -13.68
N ALA A 80 6.57 0.07 -14.63
CA ALA A 80 6.16 1.47 -14.52
C ALA A 80 5.06 1.65 -13.48
N VAL A 81 4.05 0.77 -13.50
CA VAL A 81 3.03 0.70 -12.46
C VAL A 81 3.68 0.36 -11.13
N GLN A 82 4.61 -0.58 -11.05
CA GLN A 82 5.36 -0.89 -9.83
C GLN A 82 6.27 0.26 -9.37
N ALA A 83 6.83 1.06 -10.26
CA ALA A 83 7.62 2.24 -9.89
C ALA A 83 6.75 3.31 -9.23
N LEU A 84 5.53 3.50 -9.75
CA LEU A 84 4.51 4.37 -9.16
C LEU A 84 3.88 3.78 -7.89
N ALA A 85 3.73 2.45 -7.87
CA ALA A 85 3.09 1.67 -6.81
C ALA A 85 4.09 1.16 -5.76
N ALA A 86 5.39 1.42 -5.93
CA ALA A 86 6.41 1.30 -4.89
C ALA A 86 6.07 2.39 -3.87
N THR A 87 5.05 2.09 -3.07
CA THR A 87 4.56 2.89 -1.97
C THR A 87 5.78 3.30 -1.18
N ARG A 88 6.01 4.61 -1.07
CA ARG A 88 7.01 5.17 -0.16
C ARG A 88 6.81 4.49 1.20
N THR A 89 7.68 3.54 1.53
CA THR A 89 7.59 2.75 2.77
C THR A 89 8.11 3.54 3.96
N ASN A 90 8.71 4.71 3.70
CA ASN A 90 9.10 5.64 4.72
C ASN A 90 7.85 6.16 5.42
N THR A 91 7.76 5.83 6.71
CA THR A 91 6.60 6.09 7.55
C THR A 91 7.01 7.05 8.64
N LEU A 92 6.26 8.13 8.82
CA LEU A 92 6.44 9.01 9.97
C LEU A 92 5.39 8.63 11.00
N VAL A 93 5.80 8.44 12.24
CA VAL A 93 4.90 8.19 13.37
C VAL A 93 5.03 9.39 14.29
N TYR A 94 3.94 10.11 14.48
CA TYR A 94 3.83 11.16 15.48
C TYR A 94 3.10 10.60 16.70
N GLY A 95 3.78 10.60 17.83
CA GLY A 95 3.29 10.06 19.10
C GLY A 95 3.93 10.80 20.26
N PRO A 96 3.37 11.93 20.71
CA PRO A 96 3.91 12.69 21.84
C PRO A 96 3.70 11.92 23.15
N GLY A 97 4.66 12.04 24.08
CA GLY A 97 4.59 11.42 25.40
C GLY A 97 5.44 10.16 25.59
N SER A 98 5.16 9.39 26.65
CA SER A 98 5.96 8.22 27.04
C SER A 98 5.42 6.89 26.53
N ASP A 99 4.21 6.85 25.97
CA ASP A 99 3.70 5.65 25.33
C ASP A 99 4.18 5.65 23.88
N HIS A 100 5.05 4.70 23.55
CA HIS A 100 5.54 4.52 22.18
C HIS A 100 4.44 3.78 21.41
N GLY A 101 3.42 4.57 21.07
CA GLY A 101 2.06 4.22 20.67
C GLY A 101 1.97 3.14 19.62
N TYR A 102 0.81 2.48 19.60
CA TYR A 102 0.51 1.33 18.76
C TYR A 102 0.94 1.51 17.30
N GLY A 103 0.87 2.74 16.77
CA GLY A 103 1.35 3.11 15.44
C GLY A 103 2.79 2.68 15.13
N TRP A 104 3.75 2.90 16.04
CA TRP A 104 5.15 2.49 15.82
C TRP A 104 5.28 0.96 15.71
N ARG A 105 4.60 0.24 16.60
CA ARG A 105 4.66 -1.23 16.66
C ARG A 105 4.05 -1.85 15.41
N VAL A 106 2.90 -1.33 15.00
CA VAL A 106 2.15 -1.78 13.82
C VAL A 106 2.95 -1.51 12.55
N ALA A 107 3.51 -0.30 12.39
CA ALA A 107 4.36 0.02 11.24
C ALA A 107 5.58 -0.91 11.13
N ARG A 108 6.24 -1.21 12.25
CA ARG A 108 7.38 -2.16 12.30
C ARG A 108 6.97 -3.59 11.91
N ARG A 109 5.79 -4.04 12.33
CA ARG A 109 5.28 -5.39 12.02
C ARG A 109 4.82 -5.51 10.57
N ALA A 110 4.31 -4.43 9.99
CA ALA A 110 4.02 -4.31 8.57
C ALA A 110 5.27 -4.21 7.68
N GLY A 111 6.49 -4.37 8.24
CA GLY A 111 7.73 -4.30 7.47
C GLY A 111 8.15 -2.90 7.03
N LEU A 112 7.46 -1.86 7.51
CA LEU A 112 7.81 -0.47 7.22
C LEU A 112 9.02 -0.03 8.05
N ARG A 113 9.61 1.09 7.64
CA ARG A 113 10.73 1.73 8.35
C ARG A 113 10.23 3.04 8.98
N PRO A 114 9.54 2.97 10.14
CA PRO A 114 9.02 4.16 10.76
C PRO A 114 10.14 5.01 11.37
N VAL A 115 9.95 6.33 11.33
CA VAL A 115 10.63 7.33 12.16
C VAL A 115 9.62 7.81 13.19
N LEU A 116 9.97 7.75 14.48
CA LEU A 116 9.10 8.20 15.57
C LEU A 116 9.55 9.58 16.05
N VAL A 117 8.60 10.50 16.11
CA VAL A 117 8.77 11.84 16.66
C VAL A 117 7.75 12.08 17.76
N GLY A 118 8.16 12.76 18.84
CA GLY A 118 7.32 13.00 20.02
C GLY A 118 7.08 14.48 20.31
N THR A 119 7.43 15.38 19.39
CA THR A 119 7.26 16.83 19.54
C THR A 119 6.85 17.45 18.21
N ASP A 120 6.05 18.50 18.26
CA ASP A 120 5.47 19.18 17.09
C ASP A 120 6.56 19.73 16.15
N ASP A 121 7.56 20.41 16.71
CA ASP A 121 8.71 20.92 15.95
C ASP A 121 9.45 19.82 15.17
N ALA A 122 9.59 18.63 15.78
CA ALA A 122 10.27 17.51 15.14
C ALA A 122 9.41 16.87 14.05
N PHE A 123 8.09 16.84 14.23
CA PHE A 123 7.15 16.38 13.22
C PHE A 123 7.17 17.26 11.97
N ILE A 124 7.10 18.58 12.17
CA ILE A 124 7.21 19.56 11.09
C ILE A 124 8.55 19.41 10.37
N ALA A 125 9.66 19.41 11.13
CA ALA A 125 11.00 19.30 10.56
C ALA A 125 11.21 18.00 9.75
N GLU A 126 10.63 16.88 10.18
CA GLU A 126 10.69 15.62 9.44
C GLU A 126 9.91 15.69 8.11
N LEU A 127 8.69 16.22 8.12
CA LEU A 127 7.90 16.39 6.90
C LEU A 127 8.55 17.36 5.90
N GLU A 128 9.25 18.38 6.38
CA GLU A 128 10.00 19.32 5.53
C GLU A 128 11.30 18.71 4.96
N ALA A 129 11.98 17.86 5.73
CA ALA A 129 13.30 17.34 5.38
C ALA A 129 13.24 16.05 4.55
N HIS A 130 12.17 15.26 4.68
CA HIS A 130 12.11 13.92 4.11
C HIS A 130 10.77 13.62 3.45
N ASP A 131 10.87 12.76 2.44
CA ASP A 131 9.73 12.27 1.70
C ASP A 131 9.09 11.07 2.42
N TYR A 132 7.93 11.30 3.04
CA TYR A 132 7.11 10.25 3.64
C TYR A 132 5.99 9.82 2.69
N GLY A 133 5.61 8.54 2.75
CA GLY A 133 4.43 8.01 2.06
C GLY A 133 3.21 7.93 2.96
N VAL A 134 3.48 7.74 4.24
CA VAL A 134 2.49 7.42 5.27
C VAL A 134 2.85 8.20 6.52
N VAL A 135 1.85 8.85 7.10
CA VAL A 135 1.92 9.41 8.44
C VAL A 135 0.95 8.62 9.31
N ILE A 136 1.43 8.13 10.44
CA ILE A 136 0.59 7.64 11.52
C ILE A 136 0.60 8.72 12.59
N PHE A 137 -0.53 9.37 12.78
CA PHE A 137 -0.72 10.43 13.77
C PHE A 137 -1.53 9.84 14.93
N ASP A 138 -0.90 9.72 16.09
CA ASP A 138 -1.47 9.09 17.28
C ASP A 138 -1.18 9.98 18.49
N ASN A 139 -2.16 10.78 18.91
CA ASN A 139 -1.99 11.68 20.06
C ASN A 139 -3.17 11.58 21.04
N PRO A 140 -2.99 10.85 22.16
CA PRO A 140 -4.05 10.55 23.13
C PRO A 140 -4.10 11.49 24.36
N CYS A 141 -3.38 12.61 24.37
CA CYS A 141 -3.27 13.40 25.61
C CYS A 141 -3.00 14.87 25.44
N CYS A 142 -2.29 15.20 24.37
CA CYS A 142 -1.38 16.32 24.41
C CYS A 142 -1.83 17.35 23.39
N GLY A 143 -1.79 18.63 23.77
CA GLY A 143 -2.07 19.69 22.80
C GLY A 143 -1.08 19.60 21.64
N THR A 144 -1.57 19.79 20.42
CA THR A 144 -0.74 19.87 19.21
C THR A 144 -0.82 21.29 18.68
N ASP A 145 0.32 21.88 18.38
CA ASP A 145 0.41 23.21 17.78
C ASP A 145 -0.25 23.21 16.40
N LEU A 146 -1.00 24.27 16.10
CA LEU A 146 -1.69 24.44 14.81
C LEU A 146 -0.73 24.29 13.60
N ALA A 147 0.53 24.68 13.74
CA ALA A 147 1.52 24.53 12.67
C ALA A 147 1.81 23.06 12.32
N ALA A 148 1.76 22.15 13.30
CA ALA A 148 1.93 20.72 13.04
C ALA A 148 0.67 20.12 12.38
N LEU A 149 -0.52 20.60 12.75
CA LEU A 149 -1.77 20.22 12.10
C LEU A 149 -1.86 20.75 10.66
N ASP A 150 -1.42 21.99 10.42
CA ASP A 150 -1.32 22.58 9.07
C ASP A 150 -0.34 21.78 8.20
N ALA A 151 0.83 21.39 8.74
CA ALA A 151 1.79 20.54 8.03
C ALA A 151 1.22 19.16 7.67
N LEU A 152 0.39 18.58 8.55
CA LEU A 152 -0.35 17.35 8.24
C LEU A 152 -1.38 17.58 7.13
N GLY A 153 -2.11 18.70 7.16
CA GLY A 153 -3.06 19.11 6.11
C GLY A 153 -2.39 19.22 4.74
N ASP A 154 -1.24 19.91 4.67
CA ASP A 154 -0.42 20.02 3.45
C ASP A 154 0.01 18.63 2.96
N PHE A 155 0.47 17.75 3.86
CA PHE A 155 0.84 16.37 3.51
C PHE A 155 -0.34 15.58 2.91
N ILE A 156 -1.55 15.73 3.46
CA ILE A 156 -2.78 15.10 2.93
C ILE A 156 -3.12 15.65 1.55
N ALA A 157 -3.11 16.97 1.40
CA ALA A 157 -3.42 17.68 0.15
C ALA A 157 -2.47 17.26 -0.97
N ASP A 158 -1.21 17.03 -0.63
CA ASP A 158 -0.17 16.60 -1.57
C ASP A 158 -0.37 15.16 -2.08
N GLY A 159 -1.14 14.31 -1.40
CA GLY A 159 -1.30 12.91 -1.80
C GLY A 159 -0.81 11.90 -0.75
N GLY A 160 -0.44 12.37 0.44
CA GLY A 160 -0.02 11.53 1.56
C GLY A 160 -1.11 10.57 2.05
N ARG A 161 -0.70 9.49 2.72
CA ARG A 161 -1.61 8.57 3.40
C ARG A 161 -1.55 8.79 4.90
N VAL A 162 -2.70 8.83 5.56
CA VAL A 162 -2.77 9.14 6.99
C VAL A 162 -3.61 8.10 7.71
N LEU A 163 -3.05 7.56 8.79
CA LEU A 163 -3.78 6.86 9.83
C LEU A 163 -3.84 7.78 11.05
N PHE A 164 -5.04 8.23 11.44
CA PHE A 164 -5.21 9.35 12.35
C PHE A 164 -6.03 8.99 13.58
N SER A 165 -5.54 9.37 14.76
CA SER A 165 -6.24 9.40 16.04
C SER A 165 -5.78 10.64 16.82
N TYR A 166 -6.72 11.44 17.30
CA TYR A 166 -6.44 12.63 18.11
C TYR A 166 -7.56 12.88 19.11
N TRP A 167 -7.18 13.14 20.36
CA TRP A 167 -8.12 13.32 21.47
C TRP A 167 -9.05 14.53 21.32
N ASN A 168 -8.54 15.66 20.82
CA ASN A 168 -9.27 16.95 20.78
C ASN A 168 -9.62 17.35 19.35
N LEU A 169 -10.11 16.40 18.54
CA LEU A 169 -10.38 16.64 17.11
C LEU A 169 -11.61 17.53 16.90
N ASP A 170 -12.59 17.50 17.80
CA ASP A 170 -13.77 18.38 17.81
C ASP A 170 -13.43 19.88 17.79
N ALA A 171 -12.31 20.26 18.42
CA ALA A 171 -11.84 21.63 18.54
C ALA A 171 -11.14 22.16 17.28
N GLU A 172 -10.82 21.29 16.30
CA GLU A 172 -9.94 21.61 15.17
C GLU A 172 -10.67 21.55 13.80
N PRO A 173 -11.52 22.54 13.46
CA PRO A 173 -12.36 22.49 12.28
C PRO A 173 -11.59 22.50 10.94
N ALA A 174 -10.39 23.07 10.90
CA ALA A 174 -9.53 23.03 9.70
C ALA A 174 -9.02 21.60 9.46
N THR A 175 -8.47 20.98 10.50
CA THR A 175 -8.00 19.59 10.46
C THR A 175 -9.14 18.62 10.12
N GLN A 176 -10.34 18.81 10.67
CA GLN A 176 -11.52 18.03 10.29
C GLN A 176 -11.80 18.10 8.78
N ALA A 177 -11.69 19.30 8.19
CA ALA A 177 -11.90 19.50 6.75
C ALA A 177 -10.83 18.78 5.91
N ASP A 178 -9.56 18.87 6.29
CA ASP A 178 -8.45 18.17 5.62
C ASP A 178 -8.60 16.64 5.70
N LEU A 179 -9.10 16.14 6.83
CA LEU A 179 -9.38 14.72 7.05
C LEU A 179 -10.67 14.24 6.36
N GLY A 180 -11.50 15.14 5.83
CA GLY A 180 -12.76 14.79 5.18
C GLY A 180 -13.87 14.33 6.14
N ILE A 181 -13.87 14.83 7.36
CA ILE A 181 -14.83 14.50 8.41
C ILE A 181 -15.43 15.75 9.05
N ALA A 182 -16.45 15.56 9.88
CA ALA A 182 -16.86 16.52 10.90
C ALA A 182 -17.00 15.76 12.22
N ALA A 183 -16.31 16.22 13.26
CA ALA A 183 -16.47 15.70 14.62
C ALA A 183 -17.59 16.48 15.30
N THR A 184 -18.49 15.76 15.98
CA THR A 184 -19.76 16.35 16.44
C THR A 184 -19.82 16.59 17.94
N ILE A 185 -19.34 15.65 18.76
CA ILE A 185 -19.34 15.71 20.23
C ILE A 185 -18.31 14.70 20.75
N ASP A 186 -17.53 15.07 21.77
CA ASP A 186 -16.76 14.15 22.61
C ASP A 186 -17.69 13.12 23.27
N PHE A 187 -17.21 11.90 23.42
CA PHE A 187 -17.87 10.95 24.32
C PHE A 187 -16.98 10.63 25.52
N PHE A 188 -17.53 10.92 26.70
CA PHE A 188 -16.88 10.76 28.00
C PHE A 188 -16.99 9.35 28.58
N THR A 189 -17.33 8.36 27.77
CA THR A 189 -17.47 6.97 28.22
C THR A 189 -17.14 6.04 27.07
N PRO A 190 -16.20 5.08 27.21
CA PRO A 190 -15.84 4.17 26.15
C PRO A 190 -17.08 3.51 25.51
N ALA A 191 -17.27 3.73 24.20
CA ALA A 191 -18.32 3.12 23.42
C ALA A 191 -17.76 2.03 22.49
N GLU A 192 -18.40 0.87 22.49
CA GLU A 192 -18.05 -0.23 21.56
C GLU A 192 -18.13 0.23 20.09
N VAL A 193 -17.18 -0.23 19.28
CA VAL A 193 -17.16 0.04 17.84
C VAL A 193 -17.85 -1.10 17.09
N TYR A 194 -18.93 -0.79 16.39
CA TYR A 194 -19.65 -1.73 15.56
C TYR A 194 -19.20 -1.61 14.10
N GLN A 195 -18.95 -2.74 13.47
CA GLN A 195 -18.64 -2.82 12.04
C GLN A 195 -19.92 -2.58 11.24
N TRP A 196 -19.95 -1.51 10.45
CA TRP A 196 -21.04 -1.23 9.51
C TRP A 196 -20.81 -1.85 8.14
N SER A 197 -19.53 -2.04 7.78
CA SER A 197 -19.10 -2.69 6.55
C SER A 197 -18.32 -3.97 6.82
N PHE A 198 -19.00 -5.00 7.35
CA PHE A 198 -18.44 -6.28 7.78
C PHE A 198 -17.45 -6.99 6.82
N GLY A 199 -17.59 -6.80 5.50
CA GLY A 199 -16.72 -7.42 4.51
C GLY A 199 -15.49 -6.58 4.12
N HIS A 200 -15.35 -5.38 4.67
CA HIS A 200 -14.28 -4.47 4.29
C HIS A 200 -12.92 -4.97 4.81
N PRO A 201 -11.83 -4.86 4.02
CA PRO A 201 -10.50 -5.35 4.40
C PRO A 201 -10.01 -4.89 5.78
N ILE A 202 -10.32 -3.65 6.19
CA ILE A 202 -9.95 -3.15 7.52
C ILE A 202 -10.46 -4.03 8.69
N PHE A 203 -11.50 -4.82 8.48
CA PHE A 203 -12.06 -5.73 9.50
C PHE A 203 -11.72 -7.21 9.26
N THR A 204 -11.21 -7.56 8.08
CA THR A 204 -11.10 -8.95 7.65
C THR A 204 -9.69 -9.37 7.27
N ALA A 205 -8.78 -8.44 6.96
CA ALA A 205 -7.44 -8.76 6.47
C ALA A 205 -6.38 -7.70 6.87
N PRO A 206 -5.17 -8.14 7.29
CA PRO A 206 -4.74 -9.53 7.45
C PRO A 206 -5.32 -10.27 8.68
N HIS A 207 -5.97 -9.56 9.60
CA HIS A 207 -6.52 -10.12 10.83
C HIS A 207 -8.05 -10.06 10.85
N PHE A 208 -8.67 -11.08 11.42
CA PHE A 208 -10.09 -11.02 11.74
C PHE A 208 -10.32 -10.12 12.95
N ILE A 209 -11.17 -9.10 12.79
CA ILE A 209 -11.56 -8.18 13.87
C ILE A 209 -12.92 -8.59 14.43
N PRO A 210 -13.08 -8.72 15.76
CA PRO A 210 -14.37 -9.04 16.37
C PRO A 210 -15.39 -7.91 16.16
N ASN A 211 -16.68 -8.26 16.24
CA ASN A 211 -17.77 -7.27 16.20
C ASN A 211 -18.75 -7.53 17.36
N PRO A 212 -18.98 -6.56 18.27
CA PRO A 212 -18.30 -5.25 18.32
C PRO A 212 -16.82 -5.37 18.71
N ILE A 213 -16.04 -4.33 18.39
CA ILE A 213 -14.67 -4.16 18.87
C ILE A 213 -14.74 -3.54 20.27
N GLY A 214 -14.12 -4.21 21.24
CA GLY A 214 -14.20 -3.83 22.65
C GLY A 214 -13.23 -2.71 23.02
N LEU A 215 -13.72 -1.74 23.80
CA LEU A 215 -12.88 -0.75 24.49
C LEU A 215 -12.59 -1.23 25.92
N SER A 216 -11.32 -1.13 26.35
CA SER A 216 -10.80 -1.81 27.54
C SER A 216 -10.51 -0.91 28.76
N GLY A 217 -10.65 0.40 28.62
CA GLY A 217 -10.48 1.32 29.75
C GLY A 217 -10.93 2.74 29.44
N ASP A 218 -11.46 3.40 30.47
CA ASP A 218 -11.59 4.85 30.54
C ASP A 218 -10.18 5.44 30.56
N ASP A 219 -9.92 6.39 29.68
CA ASP A 219 -8.63 7.06 29.62
C ASP A 219 -8.40 7.92 30.88
N ALA A 220 -7.17 8.39 31.10
CA ALA A 220 -6.86 9.19 32.28
C ALA A 220 -7.39 10.64 32.20
N TRP A 221 -7.90 11.05 31.05
CA TRP A 221 -8.20 12.44 30.71
C TRP A 221 -9.70 12.71 30.50
N ASN A 222 -10.55 11.69 30.64
CA ASN A 222 -12.00 11.80 30.55
C ASN A 222 -12.39 12.32 29.16
N ASP A 223 -11.77 11.76 28.12
CA ASP A 223 -12.10 11.95 26.72
C ASP A 223 -11.78 10.64 26.01
N ASN A 224 -12.81 9.95 25.50
CA ASN A 224 -12.63 8.65 24.88
C ASN A 224 -12.73 8.72 23.35
N GLY A 225 -12.77 9.94 22.81
CA GLY A 225 -12.79 10.26 21.40
C GLY A 225 -14.07 10.93 20.93
N ASP A 226 -14.22 10.94 19.62
CA ASP A 226 -15.14 11.77 18.87
C ASP A 226 -16.14 10.96 18.04
N GLN A 227 -17.40 11.40 18.05
CA GLN A 227 -18.38 10.91 17.10
C GLN A 227 -18.20 11.59 15.73
N LEU A 228 -17.86 10.79 14.73
CA LEU A 228 -17.52 11.27 13.39
C LEU A 228 -18.73 11.26 12.45
N MET A 229 -18.79 12.29 11.60
CA MET A 229 -19.61 12.35 10.41
C MET A 229 -18.71 12.39 9.18
N ALA A 230 -18.89 11.44 8.27
CA ALA A 230 -18.16 11.45 7.00
C ALA A 230 -18.60 12.65 6.13
N ALA A 231 -17.63 13.35 5.53
CA ALA A 231 -17.84 14.50 4.66
C ALA A 231 -17.08 14.34 3.33
N GLY A 232 -17.37 15.18 2.33
CA GLY A 232 -16.53 15.26 1.12
C GLY A 232 -16.36 13.97 0.30
N GLY A 233 -17.31 13.02 0.38
CA GLY A 233 -17.20 11.71 -0.28
C GLY A 233 -16.52 10.62 0.56
N ALA A 234 -16.17 10.92 1.81
CA ALA A 234 -15.73 9.94 2.79
C ALA A 234 -16.86 8.94 3.14
N THR A 235 -16.45 7.79 3.69
CA THR A 235 -17.36 6.71 4.09
C THR A 235 -17.05 6.25 5.51
N ALA A 236 -18.07 6.23 6.37
CA ALA A 236 -17.96 5.62 7.69
C ALA A 236 -18.13 4.10 7.57
N LEU A 237 -17.11 3.33 7.98
CA LEU A 237 -17.07 1.87 7.88
C LEU A 237 -17.44 1.17 9.19
N GLY A 238 -17.29 1.87 10.31
CA GLY A 238 -17.74 1.45 11.63
C GLY A 238 -18.24 2.63 12.43
N GLY A 239 -18.98 2.37 13.49
CA GLY A 239 -19.56 3.40 14.35
C GLY A 239 -20.02 2.90 15.71
N PHE A 240 -20.42 3.84 16.57
CA PHE A 240 -20.78 3.57 17.97
C PHE A 240 -22.21 3.04 18.16
N THR A 241 -22.88 2.70 17.06
CA THR A 241 -24.22 2.11 17.06
C THR A 241 -24.22 0.83 16.24
N SER A 242 -25.08 -0.13 16.56
CA SER A 242 -25.14 -1.44 15.87
C SER A 242 -25.57 -1.40 14.40
N SER A 243 -25.95 -0.22 13.88
CA SER A 243 -26.26 0.02 12.48
C SER A 243 -25.85 1.43 12.05
N PRO A 244 -25.61 1.68 10.75
CA PRO A 244 -25.22 2.99 10.24
C PRO A 244 -26.13 4.12 10.71
N THR A 245 -25.58 5.04 11.50
CA THR A 245 -26.30 6.20 12.03
C THR A 245 -25.48 7.46 11.77
N ALA A 246 -26.12 8.49 11.22
CA ALA A 246 -25.45 9.75 10.91
C ALA A 246 -24.86 10.40 12.17
N GLY A 247 -23.60 10.83 12.11
CA GLY A 247 -22.89 11.42 13.24
C GLY A 247 -22.59 10.42 14.36
N GLN A 248 -22.55 9.11 14.08
CA GLN A 248 -22.12 8.07 15.02
C GLN A 248 -20.94 7.26 14.47
N GLY A 249 -20.21 7.79 13.48
CA GLY A 249 -19.05 7.12 12.91
C GLY A 249 -17.91 7.02 13.92
N ALA A 250 -17.20 5.90 13.88
CA ALA A 250 -16.03 5.62 14.70
C ALA A 250 -14.79 5.41 13.84
N ILE A 251 -14.96 4.88 12.62
CA ILE A 251 -13.88 4.67 11.65
C ILE A 251 -14.36 5.22 10.31
N VAL A 252 -13.68 6.25 9.81
CA VAL A 252 -14.01 6.91 8.55
C VAL A 252 -12.85 6.80 7.58
N VAL A 253 -13.15 6.39 6.35
CA VAL A 253 -12.20 6.40 5.22
C VAL A 253 -12.51 7.60 4.33
N ALA A 254 -11.50 8.41 4.08
CA ALA A 254 -11.61 9.66 3.33
C ALA A 254 -10.47 9.81 2.30
N ASN A 255 -10.48 10.94 1.58
CA ASN A 255 -9.42 11.35 0.65
C ASN A 255 -9.05 10.29 -0.40
N SER A 256 -10.08 9.68 -1.00
CA SER A 256 -9.93 8.58 -1.98
C SER A 256 -9.16 7.39 -1.39
N ASN A 257 -9.57 6.94 -0.20
CA ASN A 257 -8.98 5.81 0.54
C ASN A 257 -7.54 6.04 1.04
N ARG A 258 -7.09 7.29 1.10
CA ARG A 258 -5.75 7.63 1.63
C ARG A 258 -5.76 8.03 3.09
N THR A 259 -6.92 8.32 3.67
CA THR A 259 -7.01 8.75 5.06
C THR A 259 -7.97 7.84 5.81
N ILE A 260 -7.52 7.29 6.94
CA ILE A 260 -8.37 6.64 7.94
C ILE A 260 -8.35 7.52 9.18
N VAL A 261 -9.54 7.87 9.65
CA VAL A 261 -9.75 8.60 10.90
C VAL A 261 -10.46 7.68 11.87
N ASN A 262 -9.82 7.43 13.00
CA ASN A 262 -10.39 6.76 14.14
C ASN A 262 -10.88 7.82 15.13
N GLY A 263 -12.18 7.78 15.44
CA GLY A 263 -12.84 8.64 16.42
C GLY A 263 -12.73 8.10 17.85
N PHE A 264 -11.79 7.20 18.10
CA PHE A 264 -11.48 6.67 19.42
C PHE A 264 -9.95 6.64 19.53
N GLU A 265 -9.47 6.76 20.76
CA GLU A 265 -8.04 6.66 21.02
C GLU A 265 -7.59 5.20 20.99
N TYR A 266 -6.38 4.97 20.47
CA TYR A 266 -5.83 3.61 20.38
C TYR A 266 -5.62 2.99 21.77
N ASP A 267 -5.35 3.83 22.77
CA ASP A 267 -5.11 3.41 24.14
C ASP A 267 -6.41 3.02 24.89
N SER A 268 -7.59 3.44 24.40
CA SER A 268 -8.89 3.06 24.96
C SER A 268 -9.34 1.66 24.53
N MET A 269 -8.69 1.03 23.56
CA MET A 269 -9.06 -0.29 23.02
C MET A 269 -8.40 -1.46 23.76
N ALA A 270 -8.92 -2.68 23.60
CA ALA A 270 -8.23 -3.88 24.08
C ALA A 270 -6.93 -4.14 23.28
N ASN A 271 -5.79 -4.30 23.97
CA ASN A 271 -4.44 -4.39 23.36
C ASN A 271 -4.30 -5.32 22.14
N CYS A 272 -5.02 -6.45 22.07
CA CYS A 272 -4.92 -7.36 20.93
C CYS A 272 -5.77 -6.90 19.74
N ASP A 273 -6.94 -6.30 20.01
CA ASP A 273 -7.88 -5.89 18.96
C ASP A 273 -7.38 -4.61 18.27
N ILE A 274 -6.80 -3.67 19.01
CA ILE A 274 -6.23 -2.45 18.43
C ILE A 274 -5.05 -2.73 17.52
N VAL A 275 -4.13 -3.60 17.93
CA VAL A 275 -2.96 -3.90 17.10
C VAL A 275 -3.38 -4.54 15.78
N HIS A 276 -4.29 -5.51 15.82
CA HIS A 276 -4.81 -6.15 14.62
C HIS A 276 -5.63 -5.18 13.75
N LEU A 277 -6.45 -4.31 14.35
CA LEU A 277 -7.21 -3.32 13.62
C LEU A 277 -6.27 -2.35 12.88
N LEU A 278 -5.29 -1.79 13.59
CA LEU A 278 -4.31 -0.89 12.98
C LEU A 278 -3.44 -1.60 11.92
N GLU A 279 -3.11 -2.89 12.10
CA GLU A 279 -2.42 -3.70 11.08
C GLU A 279 -3.27 -3.82 9.80
N ASN A 280 -4.57 -4.04 9.93
CA ASN A 280 -5.51 -4.05 8.79
C ASN A 280 -5.68 -2.67 8.15
N GLU A 281 -5.84 -1.62 8.96
CA GLU A 281 -5.99 -0.24 8.48
C GLU A 281 -4.74 0.24 7.75
N LEU A 282 -3.56 -0.07 8.28
CA LEU A 282 -2.29 0.23 7.64
C LEU A 282 -2.10 -0.59 6.36
N ALA A 283 -2.47 -1.88 6.35
CA ALA A 283 -2.45 -2.71 5.15
C ALA A 283 -3.43 -2.22 4.08
N PHE A 284 -4.55 -1.60 4.47
CA PHE A 284 -5.48 -0.98 3.53
C PHE A 284 -4.97 0.35 2.97
N LEU A 285 -4.39 1.21 3.83
CA LEU A 285 -3.85 2.52 3.44
C LEU A 285 -2.60 2.40 2.58
N VAL A 286 -1.78 1.43 2.95
CA VAL A 286 -0.58 1.01 2.24
C VAL A 286 -0.90 -0.40 1.76
N PRO A 287 -1.81 -0.55 0.76
CA PRO A 287 -1.97 -1.81 0.06
C PRO A 287 -0.59 -2.07 -0.45
N SER A 288 0.02 -3.00 0.24
CA SER A 288 1.44 -2.96 0.31
C SER A 288 1.91 -3.26 -1.08
N GLY A 289 3.03 -2.69 -1.49
CA GLY A 289 3.86 -3.43 -2.43
C GLY A 289 4.36 -4.78 -1.87
N LEU A 290 3.68 -5.35 -0.86
CA LEU A 290 3.93 -6.54 -0.06
C LEU A 290 2.78 -7.56 -0.24
N SER A 291 2.20 -7.69 -1.43
CA SER A 291 2.23 -9.06 -1.94
C SER A 291 3.72 -9.37 -2.05
N PRO A 292 4.27 -10.36 -1.32
CA PRO A 292 5.65 -10.76 -1.50
C PRO A 292 5.89 -10.89 -2.99
N ILE A 293 6.88 -10.16 -3.48
CA ILE A 293 7.26 -10.29 -4.87
C ILE A 293 7.65 -11.75 -5.08
N PHE A 294 7.06 -12.36 -6.10
CA PHE A 294 7.27 -13.75 -6.42
C PHE A 294 7.50 -13.87 -7.91
N ARG A 295 7.90 -15.06 -8.33
CA ARG A 295 7.99 -15.41 -9.74
C ARG A 295 6.86 -16.39 -10.05
N ARG A 296 5.90 -15.98 -10.89
CA ARG A 296 4.80 -16.88 -11.29
C ARG A 296 5.37 -18.10 -12.00
N GLY A 297 4.91 -19.29 -11.61
CA GLY A 297 5.39 -20.57 -12.12
C GLY A 297 6.47 -21.24 -11.26
N ASP A 298 7.18 -20.53 -10.38
CA ASP A 298 8.14 -21.14 -9.42
C ASP A 298 7.42 -21.57 -8.14
N CYS A 299 6.64 -22.65 -8.27
CA CYS A 299 5.79 -23.14 -7.19
C CYS A 299 6.59 -23.80 -6.06
N ASN A 300 7.78 -24.34 -6.36
CA ASN A 300 8.63 -24.96 -5.35
C ASN A 300 9.55 -23.94 -4.62
N THR A 301 9.58 -22.68 -5.08
CA THR A 301 10.33 -21.55 -4.54
C THR A 301 11.87 -21.70 -4.60
N ASP A 302 12.39 -22.42 -5.59
CA ASP A 302 13.83 -22.64 -5.78
C ASP A 302 14.52 -21.60 -6.67
N GLY A 303 13.73 -20.70 -7.27
CA GLY A 303 14.14 -19.60 -8.12
C GLY A 303 14.24 -19.94 -9.59
N THR A 304 13.89 -21.16 -9.97
CA THR A 304 13.87 -21.62 -11.36
C THR A 304 12.48 -22.06 -11.76
N PHE A 305 12.09 -21.76 -13.01
CA PHE A 305 10.85 -22.30 -13.58
C PHE A 305 11.21 -23.52 -14.41
N ASP A 306 11.01 -24.72 -13.87
CA ASP A 306 11.37 -25.97 -14.51
C ASP A 306 10.40 -27.13 -14.21
N ILE A 307 10.78 -28.36 -14.58
CA ILE A 307 9.90 -29.53 -14.44
C ILE A 307 9.60 -29.88 -12.98
N SER A 308 10.40 -29.40 -12.03
CA SER A 308 10.21 -29.65 -10.62
C SER A 308 9.02 -28.88 -10.04
N ASP A 309 8.61 -27.76 -10.64
CA ASP A 309 7.43 -26.97 -10.23
C ASP A 309 6.10 -27.73 -10.38
N PRO A 310 5.73 -28.24 -11.58
CA PRO A 310 4.49 -29.00 -11.73
C PRO A 310 4.54 -30.32 -10.94
N VAL A 311 5.73 -30.91 -10.73
CA VAL A 311 5.89 -32.10 -9.90
C VAL A 311 5.61 -31.78 -8.42
N PHE A 312 6.13 -30.67 -7.91
CA PHE A 312 5.87 -30.18 -6.56
C PHE A 312 4.39 -29.89 -6.36
N LEU A 313 3.77 -29.13 -7.27
CA LEU A 313 2.34 -28.80 -7.19
C LEU A 313 1.45 -30.05 -7.18
N LEU A 314 1.66 -30.98 -8.12
CA LEU A 314 0.88 -32.22 -8.17
C LEU A 314 1.09 -33.08 -6.91
N SER A 315 2.32 -33.11 -6.37
CA SER A 315 2.59 -33.80 -5.10
C SER A 315 1.74 -33.21 -3.98
N GLU A 316 1.73 -31.89 -3.82
CA GLU A 316 0.95 -31.21 -2.76
C GLU A 316 -0.56 -31.45 -2.91
N LEU A 317 -1.09 -31.32 -4.14
CA LEU A 317 -2.52 -31.52 -4.43
C LEU A 317 -3.01 -32.94 -4.09
N PHE A 318 -2.19 -33.97 -4.29
CA PHE A 318 -2.60 -35.37 -4.11
C PHE A 318 -2.16 -36.01 -2.79
N THR A 319 -1.25 -35.38 -2.03
CA THR A 319 -0.77 -35.91 -0.74
C THR A 319 -1.41 -35.25 0.49
N MET A 320 -2.46 -34.43 0.30
CA MET A 320 -3.09 -33.60 1.35
C MET A 320 -2.09 -32.64 2.02
N GLY A 321 -1.05 -32.25 1.28
CA GLY A 321 -0.09 -31.24 1.72
C GLY A 321 -0.68 -29.84 1.65
N THR A 322 -0.14 -28.92 2.45
CA THR A 322 -0.45 -27.50 2.30
C THR A 322 0.35 -26.97 1.11
N ILE A 323 -0.32 -26.70 -0.02
CA ILE A 323 0.22 -25.92 -1.14
C ILE A 323 1.03 -24.76 -0.56
N GLY A 324 2.28 -24.63 -1.01
CA GLY A 324 3.41 -23.95 -0.36
C GLY A 324 3.17 -22.54 0.20
N GLN A 325 4.24 -21.92 0.71
CA GLN A 325 4.12 -20.61 1.38
C GLN A 325 3.83 -19.45 0.42
N CYS A 326 3.84 -19.70 -0.90
CA CYS A 326 3.45 -18.77 -1.94
C CYS A 326 2.46 -19.44 -2.90
N ARG A 327 1.16 -19.17 -2.75
CA ARG A 327 0.14 -19.78 -3.61
C ARG A 327 0.06 -19.11 -4.97
N ASP A 328 0.33 -17.81 -5.02
CA ASP A 328 0.35 -17.04 -6.27
C ASP A 328 1.44 -17.55 -7.23
N ALA A 329 2.56 -18.06 -6.70
CA ALA A 329 3.60 -18.69 -7.52
C ALA A 329 3.14 -20.02 -8.14
N CYS A 330 2.21 -20.72 -7.49
CA CYS A 330 1.67 -21.99 -7.93
C CYS A 330 0.46 -21.84 -8.86
N ASP A 331 -0.32 -20.76 -8.73
CA ASP A 331 -1.35 -20.36 -9.69
C ASP A 331 -0.67 -19.78 -10.94
N THR A 332 -0.31 -20.67 -11.86
CA THR A 332 0.48 -20.33 -13.05
C THR A 332 -0.39 -19.89 -14.20
N ASN A 333 -1.66 -20.31 -14.23
CA ASN A 333 -2.59 -19.89 -15.25
C ASN A 333 -3.28 -18.55 -14.89
N ASP A 334 -3.11 -18.07 -13.66
CA ASP A 334 -3.59 -16.78 -13.14
C ASP A 334 -5.13 -16.68 -13.14
N ASP A 335 -5.79 -17.76 -12.70
CA ASP A 335 -7.25 -17.84 -12.63
C ASP A 335 -7.85 -17.70 -11.21
N GLY A 336 -6.98 -17.54 -10.21
CA GLY A 336 -7.31 -17.39 -8.80
C GLY A 336 -7.56 -18.71 -8.07
N VAL A 337 -7.25 -19.85 -8.68
CA VAL A 337 -7.46 -21.19 -8.12
C VAL A 337 -6.24 -22.08 -8.37
N THR A 338 -5.50 -22.41 -7.32
CA THR A 338 -4.40 -23.38 -7.43
C THR A 338 -4.91 -24.83 -7.57
N ASP A 339 -4.87 -25.40 -8.77
CA ASP A 339 -5.33 -26.77 -9.06
C ASP A 339 -4.50 -27.52 -10.13
N ILE A 340 -5.06 -28.61 -10.69
CA ILE A 340 -4.37 -29.45 -11.69
C ILE A 340 -4.13 -28.68 -13.01
N SER A 341 -4.98 -27.70 -13.32
CA SER A 341 -4.89 -26.91 -14.53
C SER A 341 -3.60 -26.07 -14.58
N ASP A 342 -3.10 -25.61 -13.42
CA ASP A 342 -1.81 -24.95 -13.30
C ASP A 342 -0.65 -25.84 -13.70
N ALA A 343 -0.63 -27.09 -13.21
CA ALA A 343 0.42 -28.05 -13.57
C ALA A 343 0.39 -28.37 -15.07
N VAL A 344 -0.80 -28.46 -15.67
CA VAL A 344 -0.95 -28.63 -17.12
C VAL A 344 -0.44 -27.39 -17.86
N PHE A 345 -0.75 -26.19 -17.36
CA PHE A 345 -0.29 -24.93 -17.92
C PHE A 345 1.24 -24.84 -17.88
N MET A 346 1.88 -25.09 -16.72
CA MET A 346 3.33 -25.10 -16.55
C MET A 346 4.02 -26.02 -17.56
N LEU A 347 3.55 -27.26 -17.69
CA LEU A 347 4.10 -28.23 -18.65
C LEU A 347 3.91 -27.78 -20.10
N SER A 348 2.76 -27.17 -20.42
CA SER A 348 2.51 -26.64 -21.75
C SER A 348 3.48 -25.49 -22.09
N ALA A 349 3.67 -24.56 -21.16
CA ALA A 349 4.58 -23.42 -21.31
C ALA A 349 6.05 -23.88 -21.46
N GLN A 350 6.46 -24.96 -20.80
CA GLN A 350 7.83 -25.48 -20.86
C GLN A 350 8.12 -26.34 -22.11
N PHE A 351 7.16 -27.14 -22.58
CA PHE A 351 7.44 -28.20 -23.57
C PHE A 351 6.72 -28.04 -24.91
N ILE A 352 5.73 -27.17 -25.04
CA ILE A 352 4.97 -26.99 -26.29
C ILE A 352 5.44 -25.69 -26.97
N PRO A 353 6.11 -25.78 -28.13
CA PRO A 353 6.49 -24.60 -28.89
C PRO A 353 5.26 -23.76 -29.28
N GLY A 354 5.28 -22.48 -28.89
CA GLY A 354 4.20 -21.53 -29.18
C GLY A 354 3.00 -21.58 -28.21
N ALA A 355 3.11 -22.29 -27.08
CA ALA A 355 2.15 -22.15 -25.99
C ALA A 355 2.16 -20.73 -25.42
N PRO A 356 1.05 -20.27 -24.81
CA PRO A 356 1.01 -18.99 -24.10
C PRO A 356 2.13 -18.91 -23.04
N PRO A 357 2.78 -17.75 -22.89
CA PRO A 357 3.75 -17.54 -21.81
C PRO A 357 3.05 -17.55 -20.45
N VAL A 358 3.82 -17.82 -19.39
CA VAL A 358 3.35 -17.62 -18.02
C VAL A 358 2.98 -16.15 -17.81
N PRO A 359 1.77 -15.83 -17.30
CA PRO A 359 1.37 -14.47 -16.97
C PRO A 359 2.35 -13.79 -16.00
N ALA A 360 2.31 -12.45 -15.95
CA ALA A 360 3.08 -11.70 -14.98
C ALA A 360 2.69 -12.11 -13.54
N PRO A 361 3.62 -12.12 -12.55
CA PRO A 361 5.02 -11.69 -12.60
C PRO A 361 6.00 -12.82 -12.96
N ALA A 362 6.14 -13.13 -14.26
CA ALA A 362 7.16 -14.01 -14.81
C ALA A 362 7.75 -13.35 -16.07
N PRO A 363 9.05 -13.57 -16.39
CA PRO A 363 10.03 -14.38 -15.68
C PRO A 363 10.78 -13.60 -14.59
N LEU A 364 10.35 -12.41 -14.18
CA LEU A 364 11.01 -11.64 -13.12
C LEU A 364 10.15 -11.63 -11.87
N CYS A 365 10.79 -11.48 -10.72
CA CYS A 365 10.10 -11.18 -9.48
C CYS A 365 9.23 -9.94 -9.64
N GLY A 366 7.99 -10.02 -9.17
CA GLY A 366 7.05 -8.91 -9.19
C GLY A 366 5.84 -9.19 -8.32
N GLN A 367 5.00 -8.18 -8.15
CA GLN A 367 3.71 -8.34 -7.48
C GLN A 367 2.72 -9.02 -8.41
N ASP A 368 1.68 -9.60 -7.81
CA ASP A 368 0.52 -10.07 -8.54
C ASP A 368 -0.22 -8.88 -9.20
N PRO A 369 -0.29 -8.78 -10.55
CA PRO A 369 -1.06 -7.76 -11.23
C PRO A 369 -2.58 -7.97 -11.14
N THR A 370 -3.01 -9.16 -10.75
CA THR A 370 -4.37 -9.70 -10.81
C THR A 370 -4.79 -10.12 -9.40
N ALA A 371 -4.95 -9.11 -8.52
CA ALA A 371 -5.33 -9.35 -7.13
C ALA A 371 -6.55 -10.27 -6.97
N ASP A 372 -6.38 -11.34 -6.19
CA ASP A 372 -7.40 -12.35 -5.93
C ASP A 372 -7.39 -12.79 -4.45
N GLY A 373 -7.99 -13.96 -4.16
CA GLY A 373 -8.04 -14.52 -2.80
C GLY A 373 -6.85 -15.40 -2.42
N LEU A 374 -5.89 -15.59 -3.33
CA LEU A 374 -4.63 -16.25 -3.07
C LEU A 374 -3.65 -15.24 -2.45
N GLY A 375 -2.56 -15.77 -1.95
CA GLY A 375 -1.56 -14.93 -1.34
C GLY A 375 -0.21 -15.61 -1.34
N CYS A 376 0.80 -14.76 -1.42
CA CYS A 376 2.16 -15.12 -1.12
C CYS A 376 2.47 -14.66 0.31
N ASN A 377 2.88 -15.56 1.21
CA ASN A 377 3.26 -15.17 2.58
C ASN A 377 4.77 -15.13 2.75
N ASN A 378 5.50 -15.95 1.98
CA ASN A 378 6.95 -15.99 1.99
C ASN A 378 7.46 -16.53 0.64
N TYR A 379 8.33 -15.75 0.00
CA TYR A 379 9.05 -16.14 -1.22
C TYR A 379 10.49 -15.59 -1.14
N PRO A 380 11.44 -16.37 -0.59
CA PRO A 380 12.76 -15.87 -0.22
C PRO A 380 13.68 -15.57 -1.41
N VAL A 381 13.36 -16.07 -2.60
CA VAL A 381 14.18 -15.88 -3.81
C VAL A 381 14.16 -14.44 -4.29
N CYS A 382 13.08 -13.70 -4.03
CA CYS A 382 12.92 -12.32 -4.47
C CYS A 382 13.31 -11.26 -3.42
N LEU A 383 13.84 -11.64 -2.26
CA LEU A 383 14.16 -10.74 -1.14
C LEU A 383 15.62 -10.23 -1.13
#